data_AF-A0A2N3WLX6-F1
#
_entry.id   AF-A0A2N3WLX6-F1
#
_cell.length_a   1.000
_cell.length_b   1.000
_cell.length_c   1.000
_cell.angle_alpha   90.00
_cell.angle_beta   90.00
_cell.angle_gamma   90.00
#
_symmetry.space_group_name_H-M   'P 1'
#
loop_
_entity.id
_entity.type
_entity.pdbx_description
1 polymer ?
#
loop_
_entity_poly.entity_id
_entity_poly.type
_entity_poly.pdbx_seq_one_letter_code
_entity_poly.pdbx_strand_id
1 'polypeptide(L)'
;MTQDSSSAQSRTVSVDDTGVRRRLADGSEEAVTWSELQSVMVRVIPDGPWNEDVFFMLVGNDGKGTAVPSGDPAADALIERLQTLPGFDNEKFIEAMTTDADQAYVVWQS
;
A
#
# COMPACT_ATOMS: atom_id res chain seq x y z
N MET A 1 -21.49 -4.17 23.61
CA MET A 1 -20.78 -5.13 22.74
C MET A 1 -19.52 -4.44 22.30
N THR A 2 -18.37 -4.92 22.77
CA THR A 2 -17.06 -4.36 22.44
C THR A 2 -16.80 -4.69 20.97
N GLN A 3 -16.86 -3.69 20.10
CA GLN A 3 -16.33 -3.85 18.75
C GLN A 3 -14.82 -3.95 18.90
N ASP A 4 -14.30 -5.16 18.69
CA ASP A 4 -12.88 -5.44 18.51
C ASP A 4 -12.46 -4.84 17.16
N SER A 5 -12.41 -3.51 17.13
CA SER A 5 -11.94 -2.73 15.99
C SER A 5 -10.43 -2.60 16.12
N SER A 6 -9.66 -3.58 15.63
CA SER A 6 -8.50 -3.32 14.78
C SER A 6 -7.66 -4.55 14.53
N SER A 7 -7.71 -5.08 13.31
CA SER A 7 -6.67 -5.97 12.79
C SER A 7 -5.72 -5.26 11.80
N ALA A 8 -5.70 -3.92 11.78
CA ALA A 8 -4.80 -3.16 10.89
C ALA A 8 -4.16 -1.92 11.55
N GLN A 9 -3.99 -1.89 12.88
CA GLN A 9 -3.06 -0.91 13.48
C GLN A 9 -1.63 -1.35 13.16
N SER A 10 -1.10 -0.90 12.03
CA SER A 10 0.33 -0.99 11.78
C SER A 10 1.07 -0.14 12.81
N ARG A 11 2.17 -0.66 13.36
CA ARG A 11 3.01 0.07 14.32
C ARG A 11 4.07 0.90 13.63
N THR A 12 4.55 0.45 12.48
CA THR A 12 5.61 1.11 11.72
C THR A 12 5.62 0.58 10.29
N VAL A 13 5.69 1.48 9.31
CA VAL A 13 6.06 1.19 7.93
C VAL A 13 7.46 1.73 7.68
N SER A 14 8.26 1.00 6.92
CA SER A 14 9.58 1.44 6.45
C SER A 14 9.74 1.14 4.96
N VAL A 15 10.33 2.09 4.25
CA VAL A 15 10.64 2.02 2.82
C VAL A 15 12.13 2.33 2.68
N ASP A 16 12.89 1.42 2.08
CA ASP A 16 14.34 1.56 1.90
C ASP A 16 14.81 0.96 0.57
N ASP A 17 16.13 0.88 0.37
CA ASP A 17 16.74 0.32 -0.85
C ASP A 17 16.47 -1.18 -1.06
N THR A 18 15.99 -1.89 -0.04
CA THR A 18 15.65 -3.33 -0.12
C THR A 18 14.18 -3.53 -0.47
N GLY A 19 13.28 -2.75 0.13
CA GLY A 19 11.85 -2.93 -0.09
C GLY A 19 10.97 -2.13 0.86
N VAL A 20 9.76 -2.63 1.05
CA VAL A 20 8.79 -2.14 2.02
C VAL A 20 8.61 -3.19 3.11
N ARG A 21 8.63 -2.75 4.37
CA ARG A 21 8.31 -3.60 5.53
C ARG A 21 7.32 -2.90 6.43
N ARG A 22 6.32 -3.65 6.89
CA ARG A 22 5.28 -3.21 7.81
C ARG A 22 5.22 -4.13 9.01
N ARG A 23 5.29 -3.56 10.21
CA ARG A 23 5.10 -4.30 11.46
C ARG A 23 3.69 -4.09 12.00
N LEU A 24 2.97 -5.17 12.24
CA LEU A 24 1.61 -5.15 12.77
C LEU A 24 1.58 -5.08 14.30
N ALA A 25 0.43 -4.77 14.88
CA ALA A 25 0.23 -4.67 16.32
C ALA A 25 0.48 -5.99 17.07
N ASP A 26 0.26 -7.13 16.41
CA ASP A 26 0.53 -8.47 16.97
C ASP A 26 2.03 -8.82 16.95
N GLY A 27 2.87 -7.97 16.37
CA GLY A 27 4.32 -8.18 16.23
C GLY A 27 4.73 -8.95 14.97
N SER A 28 3.77 -9.40 14.16
CA SER A 28 4.07 -9.95 12.84
C SER A 28 4.59 -8.88 11.89
N GLU A 29 5.31 -9.32 10.86
CA GLU A 29 5.92 -8.45 9.85
C GLU A 29 5.52 -8.92 8.46
N GLU A 30 5.10 -7.97 7.64
CA GLU A 30 4.85 -8.13 6.22
C GLU A 30 5.91 -7.38 5.44
N ALA A 31 6.41 -7.98 4.36
CA ALA A 31 7.47 -7.38 3.58
C ALA A 31 7.33 -7.74 2.10
N VAL A 32 7.75 -6.82 1.25
CA VAL A 32 7.97 -7.06 -0.19
C VAL A 32 9.29 -6.41 -0.56
N THR A 33 10.22 -7.20 -1.12
CA THR A 33 11.47 -6.65 -1.67
C THR A 33 11.24 -6.11 -3.07
N TRP A 34 12.05 -5.14 -3.51
CA TRP A 34 11.93 -4.60 -4.87
C TRP A 34 12.19 -5.65 -5.96
N SER A 35 13.03 -6.66 -5.68
CA SER A 35 13.32 -7.76 -6.60
C SER A 35 12.16 -8.76 -6.74
N GLU A 36 11.28 -8.81 -5.75
CA GLU A 36 10.13 -9.74 -5.73
C GLU A 36 8.83 -9.03 -6.10
N LEU A 37 8.81 -7.69 -6.11
CA LEU A 37 7.62 -6.90 -6.41
C LEU A 37 7.06 -7.26 -7.80
N GLN A 38 5.83 -7.74 -7.83
CA GLN A 38 5.16 -8.22 -9.05
C GLN A 38 4.02 -7.30 -9.47
N SER A 39 3.35 -6.65 -8.53
CA SER A 39 2.30 -5.68 -8.82
C SER A 39 2.11 -4.65 -7.72
N VAL A 40 1.59 -3.49 -8.11
CA VAL A 40 1.21 -2.40 -7.22
C VAL A 40 -0.22 -1.97 -7.54
N MET A 41 -1.04 -1.84 -6.51
CA MET A 41 -2.42 -1.39 -6.64
C MET A 41 -2.72 -0.26 -5.65
N VAL A 42 -3.53 0.69 -6.08
CA VAL A 42 -4.13 1.70 -5.20
C VAL A 42 -5.54 1.25 -4.87
N ARG A 43 -5.84 1.03 -3.59
CA ARG A 43 -7.17 0.63 -3.11
C ARG A 43 -7.83 1.83 -2.44
N VAL A 44 -8.95 2.26 -3.00
CA VAL A 44 -9.80 3.34 -2.46
C VAL A 44 -10.99 2.70 -1.74
N ILE A 45 -11.20 3.07 -0.47
CA ILE A 45 -12.32 2.60 0.36
C ILE A 45 -12.96 3.82 1.03
N PRO A 46 -13.96 4.45 0.37
CA PRO A 46 -14.70 5.56 0.94
C PRO A 46 -15.39 5.13 2.24
N ASP A 47 -15.25 5.92 3.30
CA ASP A 47 -15.96 5.71 4.58
C ASP A 47 -15.57 4.39 5.29
N GLY A 48 -14.30 4.00 5.16
CA GLY A 48 -13.74 2.85 5.86
C GLY A 48 -13.75 3.03 7.40
N PRO A 49 -13.71 1.95 8.19
CA PRO A 49 -13.58 2.03 9.66
C PRO A 49 -12.23 2.65 10.13
N TRP A 50 -11.33 2.92 9.19
CA TRP A 50 -10.08 3.63 9.34
C TRP A 50 -10.27 4.98 8.64
N ASN A 51 -9.91 6.10 9.25
CA ASN A 51 -9.98 7.46 8.66
C ASN A 51 -9.06 7.66 7.42
N GLU A 52 -8.75 6.59 6.70
CA GLU A 52 -7.80 6.52 5.60
C GLU A 52 -8.52 5.96 4.38
N ASP A 53 -8.71 6.81 3.38
CA ASP A 53 -9.51 6.48 2.20
C ASP A 53 -8.72 5.69 1.15
N VAL A 54 -7.39 5.63 1.26
CA VAL A 54 -6.50 5.09 0.22
C VAL A 54 -5.33 4.28 0.79
N PHE A 55 -5.11 3.08 0.23
CA PHE A 55 -4.00 2.18 0.55
C PHE A 55 -3.19 1.82 -0.71
N PHE A 56 -1.87 1.78 -0.57
CA PHE A 56 -0.95 1.21 -1.55
C PHE A 56 -0.70 -0.26 -1.24
N MET A 57 -1.20 -1.14 -2.10
CA MET A 57 -1.03 -2.58 -1.99
C MET A 57 0.16 -3.01 -2.85
N LEU A 58 1.20 -3.53 -2.21
CA LEU A 58 2.35 -4.14 -2.89
C LEU A 58 2.23 -5.65 -2.81
N VAL A 59 2.41 -6.34 -3.94
CA VAL A 59 2.33 -7.80 -4.00
C VAL A 59 3.61 -8.35 -4.61
N GLY A 60 4.25 -9.27 -3.90
CA GLY A 60 5.41 -10.03 -4.34
C GLY A 60 5.05 -11.23 -5.21
N ASN A 61 6.06 -11.81 -5.86
CA ASN A 61 5.92 -12.99 -6.71
C ASN A 61 5.48 -14.27 -5.97
N ASP A 62 5.62 -14.31 -4.65
CA ASP A 62 5.16 -15.40 -3.77
C ASP A 62 3.67 -15.27 -3.39
N GLY A 63 2.99 -14.23 -3.90
CA GLY A 63 1.60 -13.92 -3.62
C GLY A 63 1.38 -13.23 -2.27
N LYS A 64 2.43 -12.99 -1.47
CA LYS A 64 2.34 -12.18 -0.27
C LYS A 64 2.49 -10.72 -0.61
N GLY A 65 2.13 -9.86 0.33
CA GLY A 65 2.15 -8.42 0.11
C GLY A 65 2.19 -7.64 1.40
N THR A 66 2.25 -6.33 1.22
CA THR A 66 2.05 -5.38 2.32
C THR A 66 1.19 -4.22 1.84
N ALA A 67 0.43 -3.64 2.76
CA ALA A 67 -0.42 -2.50 2.49
C ALA A 67 0.11 -1.27 3.25
N VAL A 68 0.40 -0.20 2.54
CA VAL A 68 0.85 1.06 3.12
C VAL A 68 -0.29 2.08 3.03
N PRO A 69 -0.79 2.59 4.16
CA PRO A 69 -1.73 3.70 4.13
C PRO A 69 -1.16 4.92 3.42
N SER A 70 -1.99 5.62 2.65
CA SER A 70 -1.58 6.88 2.03
C SER A 70 -1.23 7.99 3.02
N GLY A 71 -1.76 7.93 4.26
CA GLY A 71 -1.45 8.85 5.34
C GLY A 71 -0.22 8.49 6.18
N ASP A 72 0.43 7.34 5.91
CA ASP A 72 1.63 6.94 6.65
C ASP A 72 2.82 7.87 6.32
N PRO A 73 3.68 8.24 7.30
CA PRO A 73 4.86 9.08 7.03
C PRO A 73 5.82 8.53 5.97
N ALA A 74 5.81 7.22 5.70
CA ALA A 74 6.62 6.59 4.67
C ALA A 74 5.96 6.59 3.27
N ALA A 75 4.71 7.03 3.16
CA ALA A 75 3.94 6.99 1.91
C ALA A 75 4.57 7.85 0.81
N ASP A 76 5.06 9.05 1.12
CA ASP A 76 5.67 9.93 0.12
C ASP A 76 6.91 9.28 -0.52
N ALA A 77 7.81 8.74 0.32
CA ALA A 77 9.01 8.03 -0.14
C ALA A 77 8.66 6.77 -0.96
N LEU A 78 7.58 6.09 -0.60
CA LEU A 78 7.06 4.97 -1.38
C LEU A 78 6.61 5.42 -2.77
N ILE A 79 5.77 6.46 -2.85
CA ILE A 79 5.24 6.96 -4.13
C ILE A 79 6.40 7.41 -5.04
N GLU A 80 7.35 8.17 -4.51
CA GLU A 80 8.55 8.58 -5.25
C GLU A 80 9.28 7.37 -5.84
N ARG A 81 9.48 6.32 -5.04
CA ARG A 81 10.13 5.10 -5.51
C ARG A 81 9.31 4.38 -6.58
N LEU A 82 8.01 4.21 -6.38
CA LEU A 82 7.12 3.49 -7.29
C LEU A 82 7.04 4.17 -8.67
N GLN A 83 7.02 5.51 -8.71
CA GLN A 83 7.01 6.26 -9.96
C GLN A 83 8.30 6.14 -10.77
N THR A 84 9.41 5.65 -10.17
CA THR A 84 10.63 5.31 -10.90
C THR A 84 10.59 3.95 -11.60
N LEU A 85 9.57 3.12 -11.33
CA LEU A 85 9.45 1.81 -11.94
C LEU A 85 9.13 1.94 -13.45
N PRO A 86 9.84 1.22 -14.33
CA PRO A 86 9.50 1.18 -15.75
C PRO A 86 8.07 0.68 -15.94
N GLY A 87 7.27 1.42 -16.72
CA GLY A 87 5.88 1.07 -16.98
C GLY A 87 4.89 1.46 -15.88
N PHE A 88 5.30 2.25 -14.88
CA PHE A 88 4.36 2.79 -13.90
C PHE A 88 3.32 3.71 -14.58
N ASP A 89 2.04 3.42 -14.33
CA ASP A 89 0.90 4.10 -14.92
C ASP A 89 0.50 5.31 -14.05
N ASN A 90 1.13 6.44 -14.33
CA ASN A 90 0.86 7.70 -13.62
C ASN A 90 -0.57 8.20 -13.84
N GLU A 91 -1.18 7.92 -15.00
CA GLU A 91 -2.55 8.35 -15.29
C GLU A 91 -3.55 7.59 -14.41
N LYS A 92 -3.43 6.25 -14.33
CA LYS A 92 -4.24 5.45 -13.40
C LYS A 92 -3.98 5.79 -11.94
N PHE A 93 -2.73 6.14 -11.59
CA PHE A 93 -2.42 6.56 -10.23
C PHE A 93 -3.15 7.87 -9.88
N ILE A 94 -3.11 8.87 -10.77
CA ILE A 94 -3.84 10.14 -10.57
C ILE A 94 -5.36 9.90 -10.48
N GLU A 95 -5.91 9.04 -11.35
CA GLU A 95 -7.32 8.64 -11.29
C GLU A 95 -7.67 8.04 -9.92
N ALA A 96 -6.86 7.08 -9.45
CA ALA A 96 -7.06 6.44 -8.15
C ALA A 96 -6.97 7.41 -6.97
N MET A 97 -6.12 8.45 -7.05
CA MET A 97 -5.95 9.45 -5.99
C MET A 97 -7.02 10.54 -6.00
N THR A 98 -7.87 10.60 -7.03
CA THR A 98 -8.89 11.66 -7.20
C THR A 98 -10.33 11.15 -7.23
N THR A 99 -10.50 9.82 -7.21
CA THR A 99 -11.80 9.17 -7.18
C THR A 99 -12.39 9.10 -5.76
N ASP A 100 -13.71 9.08 -5.68
CA ASP A 100 -14.49 8.81 -4.48
C ASP A 100 -15.18 7.44 -4.55
N ALA A 101 -14.87 6.62 -5.55
CA ALA A 101 -15.44 5.30 -5.73
C ALA A 101 -14.68 4.23 -4.93
N ASP A 102 -15.42 3.28 -4.36
CA ASP A 102 -14.87 2.07 -3.75
C ASP A 102 -14.26 1.14 -4.82
N GLN A 103 -13.02 1.39 -5.21
CA GLN A 103 -12.35 0.72 -6.33
C GLN A 103 -10.87 0.40 -6.06
N ALA A 104 -10.30 -0.51 -6.85
CA ALA A 104 -8.88 -0.82 -6.87
C ALA A 104 -8.31 -0.57 -8.27
N TYR A 105 -7.13 0.03 -8.32
CA TYR A 105 -6.43 0.42 -9.54
C TYR A 105 -5.06 -0.23 -9.58
N VAL A 106 -4.82 -1.12 -10.54
CA VAL A 106 -3.48 -1.64 -10.79
C VAL A 106 -2.68 -0.56 -11.52
N VAL A 107 -1.67 -0.01 -10.85
CA VAL A 107 -0.85 1.11 -11.38
C VAL A 107 0.51 0.64 -11.89
N TRP A 108 0.91 -0.60 -11.59
CA TRP A 108 2.14 -1.18 -12.11
C TRP A 108 2.14 -2.71 -12.01
N GLN A 109 2.81 -3.36 -12.97
CA GLN A 109 3.10 -4.79 -12.98
C GLN A 109 4.49 -5.02 -13.61
N SER A 110 5.23 -6.02 -13.10
CA SER A 110 6.52 -6.48 -13.67
C SER A 110 6.36 -7.40 -14.87
#